data_AF-A0A915MKS5-F1
#
_entry.id   AF-A0A915MKS5-F1
#
_cell.length_a   1.000
_cell.length_b   1.000
_cell.length_c   1.000
_cell.angle_alpha   90.00
_cell.angle_beta   90.00
_cell.angle_gamma   90.00
#
_symmetry.space_group_name_H-M   'P 1'
#
loop_
_entity.id
_entity.type
_entity.pdbx_description
1 polymer ?
#
loop_
_entity_poly.entity_id
_entity_poly.type
_entity_poly.pdbx_seq_one_letter_code
_entity_poly.pdbx_strand_id
1 'polypeptide(L)'
;IDSVQIPQFPFGVVTSGIPSQYQDPSGYDALCPIDGEFGLSPATGTSTLNSLTKSLDKPIVSIFTTKVGTGDDNAGSITFGSENVKNCKPKYSYVPLA
;
A
#
# COMPACT_ATOMS: atom_id res chain seq x y z
N ILE A 1 17.90 -2.86 -7.94
CA ILE A 1 17.52 -1.56 -7.33
C ILE A 1 17.03 -1.92 -5.94
N ASP A 2 17.81 -1.59 -4.92
CA ASP A 2 17.52 -2.05 -3.55
C ASP A 2 16.73 -1.01 -2.75
N SER A 3 16.56 0.20 -3.30
CA SER A 3 15.66 1.24 -2.78
C SER A 3 15.23 2.22 -3.88
N VAL A 4 14.04 2.82 -3.72
CA VAL A 4 13.52 3.89 -4.57
C VAL A 4 13.44 5.15 -3.71
N GLN A 5 14.04 6.25 -4.15
CA GLN A 5 13.90 7.55 -3.53
C GLN A 5 12.91 8.40 -4.32
N ILE A 6 11.90 8.94 -3.62
CA ILE A 6 10.92 9.86 -4.21
C ILE A 6 11.26 11.26 -3.68
N PRO A 7 11.87 12.15 -4.49
CA PRO A 7 12.40 13.43 -4.02
C PRO A 7 11.33 14.38 -3.46
N GLN A 8 10.10 14.25 -3.96
CA GLN A 8 8.94 14.99 -3.49
C GLN A 8 7.81 14.01 -3.22
N PHE A 9 7.67 13.64 -1.95
CA PHE A 9 6.65 12.73 -1.49
C PHE A 9 5.55 13.53 -0.78
N PRO A 10 4.35 13.65 -1.35
CA PRO A 10 3.24 14.30 -0.65
C PRO A 10 2.77 13.38 0.48
N PHE A 11 2.94 13.83 1.72
CA PHE A 11 2.41 13.18 2.92
C PHE A 11 1.72 14.22 3.82
N GLY A 12 0.70 13.78 4.54
CA GLY A 12 0.06 14.57 5.58
C GLY A 12 0.72 14.31 6.93
N VAL A 13 0.88 15.35 7.75
CA VAL A 13 1.20 15.20 9.17
C VAL A 13 -0.09 15.27 9.95
N VAL A 14 -0.41 14.19 10.65
CA VAL A 14 -1.59 14.10 11.49
C VAL A 14 -1.29 14.82 12.82
N THR A 15 -1.93 15.96 13.05
CA THR A 15 -1.71 16.80 14.26
C THR A 15 -2.67 16.49 15.41
N SER A 16 -3.67 15.64 15.16
CA SER A 16 -4.67 15.15 16.13
C SER A 16 -4.94 13.69 15.78
N GLY A 17 -5.08 12.82 16.79
CA GLY A 17 -5.29 11.38 16.56
C GLY A 17 -6.45 11.05 15.60
N ILE A 18 -6.54 9.78 15.20
CA ILE A 18 -7.52 9.29 14.20
C ILE A 18 -8.91 9.86 14.54
N PRO A 19 -9.56 10.63 13.64
CA PRO A 19 -10.90 11.17 13.89
C PRO A 19 -11.85 10.05 14.26
N SER A 20 -12.76 10.28 15.22
CA SER A 20 -13.62 9.23 15.78
C SER A 20 -14.46 8.48 14.74
N GLN A 21 -14.77 9.11 13.60
CA GLN A 21 -15.49 8.43 12.50
C GLN A 21 -14.66 7.39 11.73
N TYR A 22 -13.33 7.42 11.87
CA TYR A 22 -12.38 6.47 11.26
C TYR A 22 -11.77 5.54 12.29
N GLN A 23 -12.12 5.70 13.57
CA GLN A 23 -11.72 4.75 14.60
C GLN A 23 -12.56 3.49 14.42
N ASP A 24 -11.90 2.36 14.18
CA ASP A 24 -12.57 1.06 14.25
C ASP A 24 -13.22 0.91 15.64
N PRO A 25 -14.56 0.75 15.72
CA PRO A 25 -15.26 0.57 17.00
C PRO A 25 -14.82 -0.68 17.77
N SER A 26 -14.12 -1.62 17.12
CA SER A 26 -13.50 -2.78 17.78
C SER A 26 -12.20 -2.43 18.52
N GLY A 27 -11.64 -1.23 18.29
CA GLY A 27 -10.39 -0.76 18.87
C GLY A 27 -9.12 -1.32 18.19
N TYR A 28 -9.25 -2.15 17.16
CA TYR A 28 -8.10 -2.76 16.49
C TYR A 28 -7.17 -1.73 15.86
N ASP A 29 -7.69 -0.68 15.20
CA ASP A 29 -6.86 0.38 14.62
C ASP A 29 -6.16 1.25 15.69
N ALA A 30 -6.82 1.49 16.83
CA ALA A 30 -6.25 2.28 17.93
C ALA A 30 -5.15 1.54 18.70
N LEU A 31 -5.11 0.20 18.61
CA LEU A 31 -4.11 -0.67 19.24
C LEU A 31 -3.08 -1.21 18.23
N CYS A 32 -3.21 -0.87 16.95
CA CYS A 32 -2.29 -1.30 15.92
C CYS A 32 -0.99 -0.47 16.05
N PRO A 33 0.19 -1.09 16.19
CA PRO A 33 1.46 -0.39 16.35
C PRO A 33 1.95 0.15 14.99
N ILE A 34 1.13 0.98 14.35
CA ILE A 34 1.43 1.62 13.07
C ILE A 34 1.50 3.14 13.27
N ASP A 35 2.60 3.75 12.83
CA ASP A 35 2.82 5.20 12.96
C ASP A 35 2.08 6.02 11.88
N GLY A 36 1.46 5.35 10.91
CA GLY A 36 0.72 5.97 9.83
C GLY A 36 0.29 4.99 8.75
N GLU A 37 -0.37 5.54 7.74
CA GLU A 37 -0.95 4.78 6.63
C GLU A 37 -0.39 5.22 5.28
N PHE A 38 -0.24 4.26 4.37
CA PHE A 38 0.14 4.50 2.98
C PHE A 38 -1.04 4.16 2.07
N GLY A 39 -1.75 5.18 1.57
CA GLY A 39 -2.89 4.99 0.69
C GLY A 39 -2.49 4.46 -0.70
N LEU A 40 -3.08 3.33 -1.10
CA LEU A 40 -2.88 2.69 -2.41
C LEU A 40 -4.08 2.83 -3.36
N SER A 41 -5.05 3.68 -3.02
CA SER A 41 -6.23 3.89 -3.86
C SER A 41 -5.84 4.59 -5.18
N PRO A 42 -6.41 4.18 -6.34
CA PRO A 42 -6.37 4.97 -7.55
C PRO A 42 -7.08 6.30 -7.30
N ALA A 43 -6.32 7.38 -7.16
CA ALA A 43 -6.86 8.71 -6.92
C ALA A 43 -6.73 9.58 -8.16
N THR A 44 -7.72 10.42 -8.41
CA THR A 44 -7.61 11.52 -9.37
C THR A 44 -6.74 12.63 -8.75
N GLY A 45 -5.76 13.16 -9.50
CA GLY A 45 -4.88 14.24 -9.04
C GLY A 45 -3.58 13.78 -8.35
N THR A 46 -3.09 14.60 -7.40
CA THR A 46 -1.82 14.36 -6.70
C THR A 46 -2.04 13.43 -5.52
N SER A 47 -1.68 12.15 -5.70
CA SER A 47 -1.63 11.17 -4.61
C SER A 47 -0.22 10.60 -4.44
N THR A 48 0.01 10.01 -3.28
CA THR A 48 1.24 9.30 -2.94
C THR A 48 1.54 8.18 -3.93
N LEU A 49 0.53 7.35 -4.24
CA LEU A 49 0.66 6.29 -5.23
C LEU A 49 0.97 6.84 -6.63
N ASN A 50 0.29 7.90 -7.08
CA ASN A 50 0.53 8.50 -8.40
C ASN A 50 1.94 9.09 -8.50
N SER A 51 2.47 9.65 -7.41
CA SER A 51 3.82 10.23 -7.38
C SER A 51 4.89 9.14 -7.48
N LEU A 52 4.65 8.01 -6.79
CA LEU A 52 5.52 6.84 -6.86
C LEU A 52 5.47 6.18 -8.25
N THR A 53 4.28 5.88 -8.78
CA THR A 53 4.14 5.12 -10.04
C THR A 53 4.62 5.86 -11.27
N LYS A 54 4.61 7.20 -11.27
CA LYS A 54 5.22 8.03 -12.34
C LYS A 54 6.73 7.83 -12.49
N SER A 55 7.40 7.37 -11.45
CA SER A 55 8.85 7.16 -11.43
C SER A 55 9.24 5.71 -11.75
N LEU A 56 8.27 4.84 -12.05
CA LEU A 56 8.48 3.42 -12.32
C LEU A 56 8.33 3.13 -13.82
N ASP A 57 9.12 2.19 -14.33
CA ASP A 57 9.00 1.73 -15.74
C ASP A 57 7.61 1.19 -16.07
N LYS A 58 6.94 0.58 -15.07
CA LYS A 58 5.55 0.13 -15.17
C LYS A 58 4.76 0.75 -14.01
N PRO A 59 3.62 1.42 -14.27
CA PRO A 59 2.82 2.04 -13.22
C PRO A 59 1.92 1.02 -12.52
N ILE A 60 2.50 -0.05 -11.97
CA ILE A 60 1.78 -1.14 -11.31
C ILE A 60 2.29 -1.35 -9.89
N VAL A 61 1.39 -1.77 -9.01
CA VAL A 61 1.69 -2.27 -7.67
C VAL A 61 1.11 -3.67 -7.57
N SER A 62 1.90 -4.62 -7.08
CA SER A 62 1.43 -5.97 -6.78
C SER A 62 1.59 -6.25 -5.29
N ILE A 63 0.56 -6.85 -4.70
CA ILE A 63 0.49 -7.16 -3.27
C ILE A 63 0.37 -8.67 -3.14
N PHE A 64 1.21 -9.25 -2.29
CA PHE A 64 1.12 -10.65 -1.90
C PHE A 64 1.00 -10.71 -0.38
N THR A 65 0.06 -11.52 0.12
CA THR A 65 -0.16 -11.74 1.55
C THR A 65 -0.19 -13.23 1.83
N THR A 66 0.52 -13.70 2.85
CA THR A 66 0.67 -15.13 3.16
C THR A 66 -0.50 -15.69 3.98
N LYS A 67 -1.14 -14.86 4.83
CA LYS A 67 -2.40 -15.12 5.56
C LYS A 67 -2.83 -13.85 6.31
N VAL A 68 -4.14 -13.70 6.54
CA VAL A 68 -4.68 -12.72 7.48
C VAL A 68 -4.69 -13.37 8.87
N GLY A 69 -3.93 -12.84 9.83
CA GLY A 69 -4.17 -13.10 11.27
C GLY A 69 -3.23 -14.01 12.06
N THR A 70 -1.96 -14.26 11.67
CA THR A 70 -1.02 -15.01 12.54
C THR A 70 0.17 -14.23 13.08
N GLY A 71 0.31 -12.93 12.76
CA GLY A 71 1.37 -12.09 13.36
C GLY A 71 2.79 -12.50 12.99
N ASP A 72 2.99 -13.16 11.84
CA ASP A 72 4.31 -13.57 11.37
C ASP A 72 5.07 -12.39 10.72
N ASP A 73 6.39 -12.34 10.95
CA ASP A 73 7.33 -11.36 10.38
C ASP A 73 7.41 -11.39 8.83
N ASN A 74 6.76 -12.37 8.18
CA ASN A 74 6.66 -12.52 6.73
C ASN A 74 5.20 -12.55 6.25
N ALA A 75 4.40 -11.58 6.72
CA ALA A 75 2.98 -11.44 6.39
C ALA A 75 2.69 -11.19 4.90
N GLY A 76 3.70 -10.78 4.12
CA GLY A 76 3.52 -10.50 2.70
C GLY A 76 4.64 -9.70 2.07
N SER A 77 4.38 -9.22 0.85
CA SER A 77 5.24 -8.27 0.15
C SER A 77 4.42 -7.31 -0.71
N ILE A 78 4.93 -6.10 -0.84
CA ILE A 78 4.44 -5.10 -1.81
C ILE A 78 5.57 -4.89 -2.83
N THR A 79 5.24 -5.05 -4.10
CA THR A 79 6.18 -4.86 -5.20
C THR A 79 5.70 -3.71 -6.08
N PHE A 80 6.56 -2.72 -6.25
CA PHE A 80 6.34 -1.59 -7.15
C PHE A 80 7.01 -1.84 -8.50
N GLY A 81 6.32 -1.51 -9.60
CA GLY A 81 6.91 -1.52 -10.94
C GLY A 81 6.99 -2.90 -11.60
N SER A 82 6.53 -3.94 -10.94
CA SER A 82 6.54 -5.31 -11.48
C SER A 82 5.45 -6.18 -10.87
N GLU A 83 5.08 -7.21 -11.61
CA GLU A 83 4.23 -8.30 -11.11
C GLU A 83 5.01 -9.18 -10.12
N ASN A 84 4.32 -9.77 -9.14
CA ASN A 84 4.92 -10.74 -8.23
C ASN A 84 4.97 -12.15 -8.87
N VAL A 85 5.85 -12.29 -9.87
CA VAL A 85 6.07 -13.57 -10.59
C VAL A 85 6.72 -14.66 -9.72
N LYS A 86 7.23 -14.29 -8.54
CA LYS A 86 7.84 -15.23 -7.59
C LYS A 86 6.78 -15.97 -6.79
N ASN A 87 5.77 -15.25 -6.30
CA ASN A 87 4.74 -15.81 -5.43
C ASN A 87 3.44 -16.17 -6.18
N CYS A 88 3.22 -15.69 -7.41
CA CYS A 88 2.02 -15.98 -8.21
C CYS A 88 2.37 -16.72 -9.51
N LYS A 89 2.07 -18.03 -9.59
CA LYS A 89 2.18 -18.83 -10.84
C LYS A 89 1.01 -19.83 -10.98
N PRO A 90 0.25 -19.88 -12.10
CA PRO A 90 0.25 -19.02 -13.30
C PRO A 90 -1.03 -18.16 -13.54
N LYS A 91 -0.81 -17.11 -14.36
CA LYS A 91 -1.69 -16.15 -15.06
C LYS A 91 -2.72 -15.34 -14.25
N TYR A 92 -2.38 -14.07 -14.01
CA TYR A 92 -3.32 -13.04 -13.58
C TYR A 92 -4.53 -12.99 -14.52
N SER A 93 -5.72 -12.99 -13.94
CA SER A 93 -6.96 -12.67 -14.64
C SER A 93 -7.28 -11.20 -14.34
N TYR A 94 -7.28 -10.38 -15.39
CA TYR A 94 -7.51 -8.95 -15.28
C TYR A 94 -9.00 -8.63 -15.43
N VAL A 95 -9.50 -7.73 -14.59
CA VAL A 95 -10.84 -7.16 -14.70
C VAL A 95 -10.69 -5.64 -14.83
N PRO A 96 -11.35 -4.99 -15.80
CA PRO A 96 -11.35 -3.53 -15.91
C PRO A 96 -11.93 -2.87 -14.64
N LEU A 97 -11.31 -1.78 -14.20
CA LEU A 97 -11.88 -0.93 -13.15
C LEU A 97 -13.04 -0.10 -13.74
N ALA A 98 -14.10 0.12 -12.94
CA ALA A 98 -15.29 0.89 -13.31
C ALA A 98 -15.05 2.40 -13.25
#